data_AF-A8TXA5-F1
#
_entry.id   AF-A8TXA5-F1
#
_cell.length_a   1.000
_cell.length_b   1.000
_cell.length_c   1.000
_cell.angle_alpha   90.00
_cell.angle_beta   90.00
_cell.angle_gamma   90.00
#
_symmetry.space_group_name_H-M   'P 1'
#
loop_
_entity.id
_entity.type
_entity.pdbx_description
1 polymer ?
#
loop_
_entity_poly.entity_id
_entity_poly.type
_entity_poly.pdbx_seq_one_letter_code
_entity_poly.pdbx_strand_id
1 'polypeptide(L)'
;MSAVQFQRQLGLSRYETAFGILHKLRAAMVRPERDKIGGKPQEHVEVDETWVGGRTRGEGRGVHHKVLVSCAVEVRRRKPGTKLDNRKDGRYAGRVRLAVVPDRSANSLGSFVENAVAPGSLIVTDDWSGYAGLRKRGFDHHAIAECGDPEIAEEFLPIIHLVFANLKTWINGIHHGVSAKHLQAYLNEFTFRFNRRFYPFNSFRSLLGIAGGAAAPTFDGLYSGEWTHPTFSGCG
;
A
#
# COMPACT_ATOMS: atom_id res chain seq x y z
N MET A 1 8.46 -12.62 1.99
CA MET A 1 9.20 -13.73 2.63
C MET A 1 9.98 -13.11 3.78
N SER A 2 10.15 -13.81 4.92
CA SER A 2 10.94 -13.25 6.03
C SER A 2 12.44 -13.28 5.71
N ALA A 3 13.22 -12.38 6.31
CA ALA A 3 14.68 -12.34 6.11
C ALA A 3 15.36 -13.61 6.62
N VAL A 4 14.87 -14.21 7.71
CA VAL A 4 15.37 -15.50 8.24
C VAL A 4 15.13 -16.64 7.25
N GLN A 5 13.96 -16.70 6.64
CA GLN A 5 13.66 -17.72 5.64
C GLN A 5 14.55 -17.55 4.40
N PHE A 6 14.72 -16.31 3.93
CA PHE A 6 15.59 -15.99 2.80
C PHE A 6 17.06 -16.34 3.07
N GLN A 7 17.55 -16.00 4.27
CA GLN A 7 18.89 -16.37 4.75
C GLN A 7 19.13 -17.88 4.65
N ARG A 8 18.20 -18.68 5.17
CA ARG A 8 18.30 -20.15 5.14
C ARG A 8 18.30 -20.72 3.72
N GLN A 9 17.42 -20.20 2.85
CA GLN A 9 17.31 -20.67 1.47
C GLN A 9 18.57 -20.38 0.63
N LEU A 10 19.25 -19.26 0.90
CA LEU A 10 20.47 -18.89 0.19
C LEU A 10 21.76 -19.31 0.91
N GLY A 11 21.68 -19.99 2.06
CA GLY A 11 22.84 -20.38 2.85
C GLY A 11 23.67 -19.21 3.37
N LEU A 12 23.05 -18.04 3.60
CA LEU A 12 23.77 -16.86 4.07
C LEU A 12 24.08 -16.97 5.57
N SER A 13 25.31 -16.64 5.95
CA SER A 13 25.75 -16.72 7.36
C SER A 13 25.19 -15.60 8.25
N ARG A 14 24.98 -14.40 7.68
CA ARG A 14 24.54 -13.21 8.43
C ARG A 14 23.11 -12.82 8.07
N TYR A 15 22.32 -12.52 9.10
CA TYR A 15 20.95 -12.03 8.94
C TYR A 15 20.92 -10.68 8.24
N GLU A 16 21.85 -9.80 8.58
CA GLU A 16 21.94 -8.42 8.11
C GLU A 16 22.18 -8.37 6.59
N THR A 17 22.95 -9.32 6.06
CA THR A 17 23.15 -9.49 4.61
C THR A 17 21.83 -9.84 3.92
N ALA A 18 21.10 -10.82 4.45
CA ALA A 18 19.78 -11.21 3.91
C ALA A 18 18.78 -10.04 3.99
N PHE A 19 18.76 -9.32 5.10
CA PHE A 19 17.92 -8.15 5.32
C PHE A 19 18.26 -7.03 4.33
N GLY A 20 19.54 -6.70 4.17
CA GLY A 20 20.02 -5.69 3.22
C GLY A 20 19.66 -6.01 1.77
N ILE A 21 19.86 -7.26 1.33
CA ILE A 21 19.47 -7.71 -0.01
C ILE A 21 17.97 -7.51 -0.23
N LEU A 22 17.14 -7.95 0.71
CA LEU A 22 15.69 -7.79 0.60
C LEU A 22 15.29 -6.30 0.55
N HIS A 23 15.92 -5.42 1.32
CA HIS A 23 15.66 -3.99 1.26
C HIS A 23 16.04 -3.36 -0.08
N LYS A 24 17.12 -3.82 -0.71
CA LYS A 24 17.49 -3.40 -2.07
C LYS A 24 16.45 -3.84 -3.09
N LEU A 25 15.99 -5.10 -3.02
CA LEU A 25 14.92 -5.59 -3.88
C LEU A 25 13.61 -4.81 -3.68
N ARG A 26 13.27 -4.47 -2.44
CA ARG A 26 12.08 -3.66 -2.12
C ARG A 26 12.15 -2.24 -2.67
N ALA A 27 13.32 -1.62 -2.65
CA ALA A 27 13.54 -0.33 -3.30
C ALA A 27 13.32 -0.43 -4.82
N ALA A 28 13.84 -1.50 -5.44
CA ALA A 28 13.65 -1.80 -6.86
C ALA A 28 12.22 -2.23 -7.25
N MET A 29 11.34 -2.54 -6.28
CA MET A 29 9.93 -2.84 -6.54
C MET A 29 9.08 -1.59 -6.82
N VAL A 30 9.69 -0.41 -6.76
CA VAL A 30 9.10 0.86 -7.16
C VAL A 30 9.56 1.20 -8.58
N ARG A 31 8.63 1.17 -9.53
CA ARG A 31 8.90 1.63 -10.90
C ARG A 31 8.94 3.17 -10.91
N PRO A 32 10.01 3.80 -11.44
CA PRO A 32 10.00 5.22 -11.78
C PRO A 32 8.87 5.52 -12.78
N GLU A 33 8.25 6.71 -12.69
CA GLU A 33 7.22 7.15 -13.66
C GLU A 33 6.06 6.17 -13.86
N ARG A 34 5.59 5.56 -12.77
CA ARG A 34 4.47 4.60 -12.83
C ARG A 34 3.15 5.30 -13.15
N ASP A 35 2.30 4.62 -13.92
CA ASP A 35 0.95 5.12 -14.22
C ASP A 35 0.11 5.29 -12.95
N LYS A 36 -0.74 6.30 -12.94
CA LYS A 36 -1.79 6.47 -11.93
C LYS A 36 -2.88 5.41 -12.10
N ILE A 37 -3.65 5.19 -11.04
CA ILE A 37 -4.82 4.30 -11.06
C ILE A 37 -6.11 5.08 -11.36
N GLY A 38 -7.16 4.39 -11.80
CA GLY A 38 -8.42 5.03 -12.20
C GLY A 38 -8.41 5.57 -13.64
N GLY A 39 -9.33 6.49 -13.93
CA GLY A 39 -9.50 7.14 -15.23
C GLY A 39 -10.30 6.33 -16.27
N LYS A 40 -10.85 5.17 -15.88
CA LYS A 40 -11.69 4.37 -16.76
C LYS A 40 -13.18 4.60 -16.49
N PRO A 41 -14.02 4.66 -17.54
CA PRO A 41 -15.47 4.68 -17.37
C PRO A 41 -15.93 3.45 -16.57
N GLN A 42 -16.86 3.64 -15.64
CA GLN A 42 -17.47 2.58 -14.81
C GLN A 42 -16.55 1.91 -13.77
N GLU A 43 -15.29 2.34 -13.64
CA GLU A 43 -14.42 1.98 -12.52
C GLU A 43 -14.30 3.18 -11.57
N HIS A 44 -14.24 2.92 -10.27
CA HIS A 44 -13.95 3.94 -9.26
C HIS A 44 -12.75 3.52 -8.42
N VAL A 45 -12.22 4.47 -7.65
CA VAL A 45 -11.12 4.24 -6.72
C VAL A 45 -11.64 4.48 -5.30
N GLU A 46 -11.51 3.47 -4.46
CA GLU A 46 -11.72 3.63 -3.02
C GLU A 46 -10.43 4.19 -2.41
N VAL A 47 -10.55 5.22 -1.54
CA VAL A 47 -9.43 5.83 -0.82
C VAL A 47 -9.78 5.95 0.66
N ASP A 48 -8.86 5.53 1.51
CA ASP A 48 -9.00 5.49 2.97
C ASP A 48 -7.60 5.36 3.59
N GLU A 49 -7.50 5.49 4.90
CA GLU A 49 -6.28 5.38 5.68
C GLU A 49 -6.41 4.43 6.86
N THR A 50 -5.30 3.77 7.19
CA THR A 50 -5.25 2.86 8.32
C THR A 50 -3.97 3.00 9.13
N TRP A 51 -4.05 2.59 10.38
CA TRP A 51 -2.90 2.53 11.27
C TRP A 51 -2.25 1.14 11.21
N VAL A 52 -0.95 1.11 10.93
CA VAL A 52 -0.14 -0.12 10.82
C VAL A 52 0.99 -0.09 11.85
N GLY A 53 1.28 -1.24 12.45
CA GLY A 53 2.37 -1.39 13.42
C GLY A 53 1.92 -1.19 14.87
N GLY A 54 2.80 -0.62 15.70
CA GLY A 54 2.53 -0.39 17.12
C GLY A 54 2.75 -1.58 18.06
N ARG A 55 3.55 -2.58 17.67
CA ARG A 55 4.11 -3.53 18.64
C ARG A 55 5.28 -2.87 19.37
N THR A 56 5.02 -2.41 20.57
CA THR A 56 6.03 -1.86 21.47
C THR A 56 6.43 -2.94 22.46
N ARG A 57 7.71 -3.36 22.47
CA ARG A 57 8.25 -4.20 23.53
C ARG A 57 8.78 -3.28 24.63
N GLY A 58 8.19 -3.33 25.82
CA GLY A 58 8.75 -2.71 27.03
C GLY A 58 8.22 -1.34 27.46
N GLU A 59 7.31 -0.69 26.71
CA GLU A 59 6.84 0.68 27.02
C GLU A 59 5.41 0.74 27.60
N GLY A 60 4.90 -0.36 28.16
CA GLY A 60 3.59 -0.40 28.82
C GLY A 60 2.38 -0.46 27.88
N ARG A 61 1.17 -0.57 28.46
CA ARG A 61 -0.11 -0.58 27.72
C ARG A 61 -0.45 0.84 27.27
N GLY A 62 -0.66 1.04 25.96
CA GLY A 62 -1.21 2.28 25.40
C GLY A 62 -0.25 3.08 24.50
N VAL A 63 1.07 2.84 24.57
CA VAL A 63 2.03 3.47 23.66
C VAL A 63 2.05 2.70 22.34
N HIS A 64 1.41 3.27 21.34
CA HIS A 64 1.32 2.70 20.00
C HIS A 64 2.16 3.52 19.02
N HIS A 65 3.33 3.02 18.64
CA HIS A 65 4.11 3.50 17.49
C HIS A 65 3.46 3.07 16.17
N LYS A 66 2.16 3.36 16.04
CA LYS A 66 1.40 3.10 14.82
C LYS A 66 1.73 4.19 13.81
N VAL A 67 1.91 3.78 12.57
CA VAL A 67 2.17 4.68 11.46
C VAL A 67 0.93 4.76 10.61
N LEU A 68 0.58 5.97 10.20
CA LEU A 68 -0.54 6.22 9.31
C LEU A 68 -0.16 5.84 7.88
N VAL A 69 -1.00 5.02 7.26
CA VAL A 69 -0.83 4.54 5.89
C VAL A 69 -2.08 4.88 5.11
N SER A 70 -1.93 5.65 4.03
CA SER A 70 -3.02 5.89 3.08
C SER A 70 -2.98 4.86 1.95
N CYS A 71 -4.16 4.48 1.47
CA CYS A 71 -4.36 3.49 0.42
C CYS A 71 -5.32 4.04 -0.63
N ALA A 72 -5.04 3.73 -1.89
CA ALA A 72 -5.98 3.90 -2.99
C ALA A 72 -6.08 2.58 -3.76
N VAL A 73 -7.28 2.10 -4.04
CA VAL A 73 -7.51 0.83 -4.74
C VAL A 73 -8.56 0.96 -5.83
N GLU A 74 -8.25 0.44 -7.02
CA GLU A 74 -9.22 0.33 -8.10
C GLU A 74 -10.29 -0.71 -7.74
N VAL A 75 -11.56 -0.36 -7.87
CA VAL A 75 -12.66 -1.32 -7.76
C VAL A 75 -13.05 -1.79 -9.14
N ARG A 76 -12.87 -3.08 -9.40
CA ARG A 76 -13.21 -3.72 -10.68
C ARG A 76 -14.32 -4.73 -10.49
N ARG A 77 -15.09 -4.98 -11.56
CA ARG A 77 -16.12 -6.02 -11.59
C ARG A 77 -15.67 -7.23 -12.40
N ARG A 78 -15.96 -8.42 -11.88
CA ARG A 78 -15.76 -9.68 -12.60
C ARG A 78 -16.74 -9.75 -13.78
N LYS A 79 -16.39 -10.58 -14.77
CA LYS A 79 -17.33 -10.91 -15.84
C LYS A 79 -18.52 -11.68 -15.24
N PRO A 80 -19.77 -11.28 -15.55
CA PRO A 80 -20.95 -12.01 -15.11
C PRO A 80 -20.96 -13.46 -15.61
N GLY A 81 -21.55 -14.38 -14.84
CA GLY A 81 -21.73 -15.79 -15.21
C GLY A 81 -20.58 -16.71 -14.78
N THR A 82 -19.72 -16.28 -13.85
CA THR A 82 -18.61 -17.11 -13.34
C THR A 82 -18.86 -17.43 -11.87
N LYS A 83 -18.54 -18.63 -11.36
CA LYS A 83 -18.73 -18.99 -9.93
C LYS A 83 -18.17 -17.99 -8.90
N LEU A 84 -17.27 -17.09 -9.32
CA LEU A 84 -16.64 -16.05 -8.49
C LEU A 84 -17.40 -14.71 -8.48
N ASP A 85 -18.44 -14.52 -9.29
CA ASP A 85 -19.24 -13.29 -9.35
C ASP A 85 -20.14 -13.11 -8.12
N ASN A 86 -20.61 -14.21 -7.51
CA ASN A 86 -21.45 -14.17 -6.32
C ASN A 86 -20.77 -13.57 -5.07
N ARG A 87 -19.44 -13.43 -5.07
CA ARG A 87 -18.70 -12.89 -3.91
C ARG A 87 -18.52 -11.38 -4.01
N LYS A 88 -19.00 -10.64 -2.99
CA LYS A 88 -18.92 -9.16 -2.87
C LYS A 88 -19.50 -8.45 -4.11
N ASP A 89 -20.65 -8.92 -4.60
CA ASP A 89 -21.34 -8.34 -5.77
C ASP A 89 -20.46 -8.26 -7.03
N GLY A 90 -19.67 -9.30 -7.28
CA GLY A 90 -18.74 -9.36 -8.39
C GLY A 90 -17.53 -8.41 -8.29
N ARG A 91 -17.44 -7.59 -7.24
CA ARG A 91 -16.33 -6.64 -7.05
C ARG A 91 -15.05 -7.35 -6.64
N TYR A 92 -13.92 -6.83 -7.12
CA TYR A 92 -12.59 -7.25 -6.71
C TYR A 92 -11.60 -6.09 -6.84
N ALA A 93 -10.55 -6.13 -6.01
CA ALA A 93 -9.48 -5.14 -6.07
C ALA A 93 -8.74 -5.21 -7.41
N GLY A 94 -8.48 -4.08 -8.05
CA GLY A 94 -7.59 -3.96 -9.20
C GLY A 94 -6.15 -3.74 -8.74
N ARG A 95 -5.58 -2.62 -9.17
CA ARG A 95 -4.29 -2.12 -8.69
C ARG A 95 -4.48 -1.31 -7.40
N VAL A 96 -3.48 -1.39 -6.52
CA VAL A 96 -3.39 -0.64 -5.27
C VAL A 96 -2.21 0.33 -5.28
N ARG A 97 -2.32 1.43 -4.53
CA ARG A 97 -1.25 2.34 -4.13
C ARG A 97 -1.27 2.49 -2.61
N LEU A 98 -0.13 2.33 -1.96
CA LEU A 98 0.04 2.45 -0.51
C LEU A 98 1.25 3.33 -0.20
N ALA A 99 1.11 4.25 0.74
CA ALA A 99 2.21 5.04 1.24
C ALA A 99 1.98 5.43 2.71
N VAL A 100 3.09 5.56 3.44
CA VAL A 100 3.10 6.25 4.72
C VAL A 100 2.79 7.73 4.47
N VAL A 101 1.89 8.28 5.27
CA VAL A 101 1.54 9.71 5.24
C VAL A 101 1.80 10.31 6.63
N PRO A 102 2.21 11.59 6.72
CA PRO A 102 2.58 12.19 7.99
C PRO A 102 1.38 12.41 8.92
N ASP A 103 0.22 12.75 8.36
CA ASP A 103 -1.00 13.04 9.10
C ASP A 103 -2.27 12.85 8.26
N ARG A 104 -3.45 13.04 8.88
CA ARG A 104 -4.77 12.99 8.24
C ARG A 104 -5.22 14.36 7.68
N SER A 105 -4.29 15.30 7.46
CA SER A 105 -4.65 16.61 6.92
C SER A 105 -5.08 16.52 5.46
N ALA A 106 -5.92 17.47 5.03
CA ALA A 106 -6.36 17.55 3.64
C ALA A 106 -5.19 17.73 2.65
N ASN A 107 -4.09 18.34 3.10
CA ASN A 107 -2.89 18.48 2.28
C ASN A 107 -2.19 17.13 2.09
N SER A 108 -1.95 16.38 3.17
CA SER A 108 -1.29 15.08 3.11
C SER A 108 -2.10 14.06 2.30
N LEU A 109 -3.40 13.93 2.61
CA LEU A 109 -4.29 12.99 1.94
C LEU A 109 -4.57 13.41 0.49
N GLY A 110 -4.80 14.70 0.24
CA GLY A 110 -5.00 15.22 -1.11
C GLY A 110 -3.77 15.02 -2.00
N SER A 111 -2.57 15.26 -1.48
CA SER A 111 -1.31 15.04 -2.22
C SER A 111 -1.06 13.56 -2.51
N PHE A 112 -1.43 12.68 -1.58
CA PHE A 112 -1.41 11.24 -1.83
C PHE A 112 -2.32 10.86 -3.00
N VAL A 113 -3.57 11.34 -2.99
CA VAL A 113 -4.56 11.07 -4.04
C VAL A 113 -4.11 11.60 -5.39
N GLU A 114 -3.63 12.84 -5.46
CA GLU A 114 -3.15 13.46 -6.70
C GLU A 114 -2.02 12.66 -7.35
N ASN A 115 -1.14 12.08 -6.54
CA ASN A 115 -0.04 11.25 -7.03
C ASN A 115 -0.48 9.82 -7.38
N ALA A 116 -1.49 9.28 -6.69
CA ALA A 116 -1.94 7.90 -6.86
C ALA A 116 -2.94 7.75 -8.02
N VAL A 117 -3.86 8.70 -8.17
CA VAL A 117 -5.10 8.57 -8.95
C VAL A 117 -5.12 9.54 -10.12
N ALA A 118 -5.57 9.06 -11.29
CA ALA A 118 -5.71 9.89 -12.47
C ALA A 118 -6.79 10.98 -12.25
N PRO A 119 -6.52 12.25 -12.63
CA PRO A 119 -7.53 13.32 -12.56
C PRO A 119 -8.83 12.94 -13.27
N GLY A 120 -9.97 13.43 -12.77
CA GLY A 120 -11.30 13.11 -13.30
C GLY A 120 -11.82 11.71 -12.95
N SER A 121 -11.07 10.91 -12.17
CA SER A 121 -11.58 9.63 -11.66
C SER A 121 -12.66 9.85 -10.60
N LEU A 122 -13.62 8.94 -10.54
CA LEU A 122 -14.54 8.81 -9.41
C LEU A 122 -13.78 8.21 -8.21
N ILE A 123 -13.74 8.96 -7.12
CA ILE A 123 -13.15 8.61 -5.84
C ILE A 123 -14.26 8.45 -4.82
N VAL A 124 -14.22 7.33 -4.10
CA VAL A 124 -15.11 7.02 -3.00
C VAL A 124 -14.28 7.00 -1.71
N THR A 125 -14.67 7.79 -0.72
CA THR A 125 -14.02 7.85 0.61
C THR A 125 -15.07 7.81 1.70
N ASP A 126 -14.60 7.65 2.94
CA ASP A 126 -15.40 7.99 4.11
C ASP A 126 -15.70 9.51 4.14
N ASP A 127 -16.57 9.93 5.04
CA ASP A 127 -16.92 11.35 5.24
C ASP A 127 -15.87 12.09 6.10
N TRP A 128 -14.60 11.69 6.00
CA TRP A 128 -13.52 12.39 6.68
C TRP A 128 -13.28 13.76 6.05
N SER A 129 -13.26 14.80 6.88
CA SER A 129 -13.04 16.19 6.47
C SER A 129 -11.75 16.42 5.65
N GLY A 130 -10.75 15.56 5.80
CA GLY A 130 -9.52 15.59 5.00
C GLY A 130 -9.75 15.39 3.50
N TYR A 131 -10.83 14.72 3.10
CA TYR A 131 -11.16 14.48 1.69
C TYR A 131 -12.09 15.54 1.08
N ALA A 132 -12.65 16.46 1.88
CA ALA A 132 -13.60 17.49 1.40
C ALA A 132 -13.05 18.38 0.26
N GLY A 133 -11.73 18.51 0.16
CA GLY A 133 -11.06 19.27 -0.89
C GLY A 133 -10.89 18.56 -2.23
N LEU A 134 -11.20 17.26 -2.34
CA LEU A 134 -10.89 16.47 -3.54
C LEU A 134 -11.59 16.96 -4.80
N ARG A 135 -12.85 17.44 -4.70
CA ARG A 135 -13.55 18.04 -5.85
C ARG A 135 -12.82 19.25 -6.42
N LYS A 136 -12.25 20.09 -5.55
CA LYS A 136 -11.47 21.27 -5.97
C LYS A 136 -10.14 20.89 -6.63
N ARG A 137 -9.65 19.68 -6.35
CA ARG A 137 -8.42 19.10 -6.94
C ARG A 137 -8.67 18.36 -8.26
N GLY A 138 -9.89 18.45 -8.82
CA GLY A 138 -10.22 17.89 -10.13
C GLY A 138 -10.63 16.42 -10.12
N PHE A 139 -11.10 15.89 -8.98
CA PHE A 139 -11.66 14.55 -8.86
C PHE A 139 -13.17 14.59 -8.73
N ASP A 140 -13.85 13.58 -9.26
CA ASP A 140 -15.24 13.34 -8.89
C ASP A 140 -15.22 12.62 -7.54
N HIS A 141 -15.78 13.23 -6.51
CA HIS A 141 -15.65 12.73 -5.13
C HIS A 141 -17.02 12.46 -4.52
N HIS A 142 -17.19 11.23 -4.10
CA HIS A 142 -18.35 10.73 -3.38
C HIS A 142 -17.93 10.36 -1.95
N ALA A 143 -18.28 11.22 -0.99
CA ALA A 143 -18.06 10.97 0.42
C ALA A 143 -19.22 10.16 0.98
N ILE A 144 -18.91 9.15 1.78
CA ILE A 144 -19.89 8.24 2.39
C ILE A 144 -19.85 8.45 3.89
N ALA A 145 -20.96 8.94 4.43
CA ALA A 145 -21.12 9.13 5.86
C ALA A 145 -21.24 7.76 6.56
N GLU A 146 -20.11 7.26 7.05
CA GLU A 146 -20.07 6.00 7.80
C GLU A 146 -20.79 6.11 9.15
N CYS A 147 -21.00 7.32 9.68
CA CYS A 147 -21.68 7.60 10.96
C CYS A 147 -21.20 6.72 12.15
N GLY A 148 -19.98 6.17 12.08
CA GLY A 148 -19.43 5.25 13.08
C GLY A 148 -20.01 3.83 13.05
N ASP A 149 -20.73 3.45 11.99
CA ASP A 149 -21.30 2.11 11.82
C ASP A 149 -20.37 1.22 10.98
N PRO A 150 -19.80 0.15 11.56
CA PRO A 150 -18.94 -0.79 10.85
C PRO A 150 -19.63 -1.51 9.68
N GLU A 151 -20.96 -1.67 9.70
CA GLU A 151 -21.70 -2.32 8.62
C GLU A 151 -21.77 -1.43 7.38
N ILE A 152 -21.89 -0.12 7.57
CA ILE A 152 -21.86 0.89 6.50
C ILE A 152 -20.46 0.92 5.86
N ALA A 153 -19.41 0.95 6.69
CA ALA A 153 -18.02 0.88 6.22
C ALA A 153 -17.78 -0.36 5.32
N GLU A 154 -18.29 -1.53 5.70
CA GLU A 154 -18.14 -2.76 4.94
C GLU A 154 -19.00 -2.82 3.66
N GLU A 155 -20.12 -2.10 3.63
CA GLU A 155 -20.99 -2.00 2.45
C GLU A 155 -20.38 -1.11 1.35
N PHE A 156 -19.81 0.01 1.77
CA PHE A 156 -19.44 1.12 0.89
C PHE A 156 -17.96 1.18 0.53
N LEU A 157 -17.05 0.72 1.41
CA LEU A 157 -15.61 0.63 1.15
C LEU A 157 -15.05 -0.81 1.29
N PRO A 158 -15.72 -1.85 0.76
CA PRO A 158 -15.36 -3.25 1.03
C PRO A 158 -13.98 -3.65 0.49
N ILE A 159 -13.52 -3.01 -0.58
CA ILE A 159 -12.32 -3.47 -1.29
C ILE A 159 -11.08 -2.93 -0.61
N ILE A 160 -11.08 -1.68 -0.18
CA ILE A 160 -9.96 -1.07 0.54
C ILE A 160 -9.80 -1.66 1.94
N HIS A 161 -10.90 -1.92 2.65
CA HIS A 161 -10.83 -2.61 3.95
C HIS A 161 -10.32 -4.04 3.84
N LEU A 162 -10.68 -4.75 2.76
CA LEU A 162 -10.08 -6.05 2.44
C LEU A 162 -8.58 -5.95 2.17
N VAL A 163 -8.13 -4.90 1.47
CA VAL A 163 -6.70 -4.64 1.24
C VAL A 163 -5.99 -4.39 2.58
N PHE A 164 -6.56 -3.59 3.49
CA PHE A 164 -6.00 -3.35 4.81
C PHE A 164 -5.91 -4.61 5.66
N ALA A 165 -6.96 -5.43 5.69
CA ALA A 165 -6.96 -6.70 6.39
C ALA A 165 -5.84 -7.62 5.88
N ASN A 166 -5.70 -7.73 4.55
CA ASN A 166 -4.63 -8.51 3.93
C ASN A 166 -3.24 -7.97 4.24
N LEU A 167 -3.05 -6.65 4.19
CA LEU A 167 -1.77 -6.00 4.51
C LEU A 167 -1.36 -6.27 5.96
N LYS A 168 -2.26 -6.04 6.93
CA LYS A 168 -2.00 -6.27 8.35
C LYS A 168 -1.71 -7.74 8.63
N THR A 169 -2.46 -8.65 8.02
CA THR A 169 -2.25 -10.11 8.14
C THR A 169 -0.88 -10.52 7.58
N TRP A 170 -0.52 -9.99 6.41
CA TRP A 170 0.77 -10.27 5.77
C TRP A 170 1.96 -9.79 6.62
N ILE A 171 1.89 -8.56 7.15
CA ILE A 171 2.91 -7.99 8.03
C ILE A 171 3.03 -8.80 9.33
N ASN A 172 1.92 -9.07 10.00
CA ASN A 172 1.93 -9.76 11.29
C ASN A 172 2.30 -11.25 11.17
N GLY A 173 1.88 -11.90 10.09
CA GLY A 173 2.11 -13.32 9.87
C GLY A 173 3.53 -13.66 9.41
N ILE A 174 4.09 -12.89 8.47
CA ILE A 174 5.39 -13.21 7.85
C ILE A 174 6.54 -12.45 8.51
N HIS A 175 6.29 -11.21 8.94
CA HIS A 175 7.34 -10.32 9.44
C HIS A 175 7.28 -10.13 10.96
N HIS A 176 6.17 -10.53 11.60
CA HIS A 176 5.93 -10.40 13.04
C HIS A 176 6.02 -8.96 13.58
N GLY A 177 5.95 -7.97 12.69
CA GLY A 177 6.10 -6.55 12.98
C GLY A 177 7.16 -5.92 12.09
N VAL A 178 7.02 -4.62 11.85
CA VAL A 178 7.97 -3.81 11.07
C VAL A 178 8.09 -2.46 11.79
N SER A 179 9.30 -1.93 11.90
CA SER A 179 9.53 -0.60 12.47
C SER A 179 9.00 0.49 11.54
N ALA A 180 8.59 1.63 12.10
CA ALA A 180 8.08 2.77 11.34
C ALA A 180 9.03 3.18 10.20
N LYS A 181 10.33 3.26 10.53
CA LYS A 181 11.45 3.54 9.62
C LYS A 181 11.46 2.69 8.34
N HIS A 182 11.10 1.42 8.43
CA HIS A 182 11.17 0.50 7.30
C HIS A 182 9.83 0.22 6.65
N LEU A 183 8.72 0.67 7.24
CA LEU A 183 7.37 0.29 6.83
C LEU A 183 7.11 0.56 5.35
N GLN A 184 7.57 1.69 4.81
CA GLN A 184 7.40 2.01 3.39
C GLN A 184 8.00 0.96 2.44
N ALA A 185 9.14 0.34 2.79
CA ALA A 185 9.73 -0.73 1.98
C ALA A 185 8.79 -1.95 1.87
N TYR A 186 8.09 -2.27 2.96
CA TYR A 186 7.16 -3.39 3.02
C TYR A 186 5.85 -3.05 2.31
N LEU A 187 5.39 -1.81 2.38
CA LEU A 187 4.27 -1.32 1.55
C LEU A 187 4.60 -1.43 0.06
N ASN A 188 5.85 -1.13 -0.33
CA ASN A 188 6.32 -1.29 -1.70
C ASN A 188 6.30 -2.77 -2.14
N GLU A 189 6.81 -3.69 -1.31
CA GLU A 189 6.74 -5.14 -1.59
C GLU A 189 5.29 -5.60 -1.75
N PHE A 190 4.44 -5.25 -0.79
CA PHE A 190 3.03 -5.64 -0.80
C PHE A 190 2.34 -5.11 -2.05
N THR A 191 2.50 -3.84 -2.37
CA THR A 191 1.94 -3.20 -3.56
C THR A 191 2.41 -3.88 -4.85
N PHE A 192 3.72 -4.15 -4.95
CA PHE A 192 4.30 -4.80 -6.13
C PHE A 192 3.73 -6.19 -6.37
N ARG A 193 3.66 -7.01 -5.31
CA ARG A 193 3.14 -8.38 -5.35
C ARG A 193 1.65 -8.39 -5.60
N PHE A 194 0.89 -7.53 -4.91
CA PHE A 194 -0.55 -7.41 -5.07
C PHE A 194 -0.92 -7.04 -6.51
N ASN A 195 -0.26 -6.04 -7.08
CA ASN A 195 -0.55 -5.57 -8.44
C ASN A 195 -0.20 -6.59 -9.53
N ARG A 196 0.62 -7.60 -9.23
CA ARG A 196 1.07 -8.63 -10.18
C ARG A 196 0.53 -10.03 -9.87
N ARG A 197 -0.36 -10.17 -8.88
CA ARG A 197 -0.84 -11.48 -8.39
C ARG A 197 -1.54 -12.34 -9.45
N PHE A 198 -2.07 -11.73 -10.50
CA PHE A 198 -2.68 -12.44 -11.63
C PHE A 198 -1.66 -12.96 -12.66
N TYR A 199 -0.42 -12.48 -12.62
CA TYR A 199 0.65 -12.81 -13.57
C TYR A 199 1.98 -13.08 -12.84
N PRO A 200 2.06 -14.14 -11.99
CA PRO A 200 3.20 -14.38 -11.11
C PRO A 200 4.52 -14.55 -11.87
N PHE A 201 4.51 -15.23 -13.02
CA PHE A 201 5.70 -15.48 -13.84
C PHE A 201 6.36 -14.19 -14.39
N ASN A 202 5.58 -13.13 -14.56
CA ASN A 202 6.11 -11.84 -15.02
C ASN A 202 6.72 -11.00 -13.89
N SER A 203 6.53 -11.38 -12.63
CA SER A 203 6.98 -10.59 -11.49
C SER A 203 8.51 -10.52 -11.39
N PHE A 204 9.20 -11.64 -11.62
CA PHE A 204 10.66 -11.67 -11.58
C PHE A 204 11.30 -10.89 -12.72
N ARG A 205 10.83 -11.10 -13.96
CA ARG A 205 11.30 -10.34 -15.14
C ARG A 205 11.03 -8.84 -15.00
N SER A 206 9.85 -8.46 -14.50
CA SER A 206 9.53 -7.06 -14.21
C SER A 206 10.49 -6.46 -13.19
N LEU A 207 10.83 -7.21 -12.14
CA LEU A 207 11.75 -6.73 -11.11
C LEU A 207 13.15 -6.49 -11.66
N LEU A 208 13.67 -7.41 -12.49
CA LEU A 208 14.96 -7.24 -13.15
C LEU A 208 14.99 -6.00 -14.04
N GLY A 209 13.93 -5.76 -14.82
CA GLY A 209 13.83 -4.58 -15.67
C GLY A 209 13.79 -3.26 -14.89
N ILE A 210 13.20 -3.24 -13.70
CA ILE A 210 13.15 -2.03 -12.85
C ILE A 210 14.45 -1.84 -12.06
N ALA A 211 15.03 -2.94 -11.57
CA ALA A 211 16.22 -2.91 -10.72
C ALA A 211 17.43 -2.26 -11.40
N GLY A 212 17.54 -2.34 -12.73
CA GLY A 212 18.63 -1.72 -13.48
C GLY A 212 18.70 -0.20 -13.38
N GLY A 213 17.60 0.48 -13.04
CA GLY A 213 17.54 1.94 -12.88
C GLY A 213 17.17 2.43 -11.48
N ALA A 214 17.05 1.52 -10.50
CA ALA A 214 16.60 1.88 -9.16
C ALA A 214 17.77 2.21 -8.23
N ALA A 215 17.69 3.35 -7.53
CA ALA A 215 18.57 3.64 -6.41
C ALA A 215 18.34 2.61 -5.30
N ALA A 216 19.43 2.08 -4.75
CA ALA A 216 19.41 1.02 -3.76
C ALA A 216 20.00 1.51 -2.43
N PRO A 217 19.40 1.14 -1.28
CA PRO A 217 19.97 1.46 0.01
C PRO A 217 21.37 0.89 0.20
N THR A 218 22.25 1.68 0.82
CA THR A 218 23.50 1.18 1.41
C THR A 218 23.20 0.49 2.75
N PHE A 219 24.15 -0.32 3.22
CA PHE A 219 24.04 -0.94 4.54
C PHE A 219 23.92 0.14 5.62
N ASP A 220 24.87 1.08 5.62
CA ASP A 220 24.89 2.15 6.62
C ASP A 220 23.62 2.99 6.58
N GLY A 221 23.14 3.39 5.39
CA GLY A 221 21.91 4.17 5.27
C GLY A 221 20.66 3.46 5.81
N LEU A 222 20.57 2.13 5.68
CA LEU A 222 19.47 1.36 6.27
C LEU A 222 19.55 1.33 7.79
N TYR A 223 20.73 1.17 8.38
CA TYR A 223 20.89 1.04 9.82
C TYR A 223 20.93 2.40 10.54
N SER A 224 21.56 3.42 9.96
CA SER A 224 21.51 4.82 10.42
C SER A 224 20.09 5.38 10.33
N GLY A 225 19.40 5.09 9.22
CA GLY A 225 18.05 5.56 8.93
C GLY A 225 17.98 6.84 8.15
N GLU A 226 19.11 7.26 7.61
CA GLU A 226 19.20 8.31 6.60
C GLU A 226 18.58 7.86 5.26
N TRP A 227 18.42 6.56 5.04
CA TRP A 227 17.79 6.06 3.83
C TRP A 227 16.26 6.28 3.84
N THR A 228 15.81 7.13 2.93
CA THR A 228 14.39 7.28 2.60
C THR A 228 13.98 6.29 1.53
N HIS A 229 13.04 5.40 1.85
CA HIS A 229 12.51 4.46 0.87
C HIS A 229 11.70 5.18 -0.22
N PRO A 230 11.85 4.81 -1.50
CA PRO A 230 11.12 5.45 -2.58
C PRO A 230 9.62 5.25 -2.38
N THR A 231 8.86 6.33 -2.52
CA THR A 231 7.40 6.32 -2.53
C THR A 231 6.89 6.33 -3.97
N PHE A 232 5.59 6.17 -4.18
CA PHE A 232 5.02 6.40 -5.52
C PHE A 232 4.79 7.88 -5.82
N SER A 233 4.72 8.71 -4.78
CA SER A 233 4.45 10.13 -4.86
C SER A 233 5.68 10.97 -5.15
N GLY A 234 6.89 10.40 -5.16
CA GLY A 234 8.14 11.17 -5.37
C GLY A 234 8.48 12.14 -4.24
N CYS A 235 7.55 12.42 -3.34
CA CYS A 235 7.79 13.20 -2.13
C CYS A 235 8.39 12.30 -1.05
N GLY A 236 9.68 12.50 -0.81
CA GLY A 236 10.29 12.32 0.50
C GLY A 236 10.33 13.67 1.22
#